data_AF-D8WMR5-F1
#
_entry.id   AF-D8WMR5-F1
#
_cell.length_a   1.000
_cell.length_b   1.000
_cell.length_c   1.000
_cell.angle_alpha   90.00
_cell.angle_beta   90.00
_cell.angle_gamma   90.00
#
_symmetry.space_group_name_H-M   'P 1'
#
loop_
_entity.id
_entity.type
_entity.pdbx_description
1 polymer ?
#
loop_
_entity_poly.entity_id
_entity_poly.type
_entity_poly.pdbx_seq_one_letter_code
_entity_poly.pdbx_strand_id
1 'polypeptide(L)' 'PKRTRFRKQHRGRMRGKSCRGNRICFGRYALQALEPAWITARQIEAGRRGITRYAR' A
#
# COMPACT_ATOMS: atom_id res chain seq x y z
N PRO A 1 -11.24 -8.06 0.59
CA PRO A 1 -11.69 -8.97 -0.50
C PRO A 1 -13.06 -9.57 -0.14
N LYS A 2 -13.98 -9.72 -1.09
CA LYS A 2 -15.36 -10.17 -0.80
C LYS A 2 -15.45 -11.66 -0.45
N ARG A 3 -14.63 -12.52 -1.08
CA ARG A 3 -14.54 -13.96 -0.80
C ARG A 3 -13.09 -14.43 -0.97
N THR A 4 -12.59 -15.29 -0.09
CA THR A 4 -11.29 -15.95 -0.21
C THR A 4 -11.45 -17.47 -0.19
N ARG A 5 -10.57 -18.20 -0.89
CA ARG A 5 -10.59 -19.67 -0.91
C ARG A 5 -10.32 -20.28 0.46
N PHE A 6 -9.40 -19.66 1.22
CA PHE A 6 -9.05 -20.06 2.59
C PHE A 6 -9.15 -18.85 3.53
N ARG A 7 -9.55 -19.10 4.79
CA ARG A 7 -9.75 -18.06 5.82
C ARG A 7 -8.47 -17.66 6.54
N LYS A 8 -7.53 -18.60 6.72
CA LYS A 8 -6.25 -18.37 7.42
C LYS A 8 -5.10 -18.45 6.42
N GLN A 9 -4.13 -17.55 6.57
CA GLN A 9 -2.93 -17.49 5.74
C GLN A 9 -1.71 -17.36 6.65
N HIS A 10 -0.58 -17.90 6.21
CA HIS A 10 0.69 -17.63 6.87
C HIS A 10 1.10 -16.19 6.60
N ARG A 11 1.81 -15.58 7.55
CA ARG A 11 2.25 -14.18 7.42
C ARG A 11 3.24 -13.96 6.28
N GLY A 12 4.01 -14.98 5.90
CA GLY A 12 5.07 -14.85 4.91
C GLY A 12 6.26 -14.01 5.42
N ARG A 13 7.20 -13.70 4.54
CA ARG A 13 8.43 -12.95 4.88
C ARG A 13 8.68 -11.85 3.86
N MET A 14 8.78 -10.60 4.31
CA MET A 14 9.20 -9.48 3.46
C MET A 14 10.71 -9.55 3.27
N ARG A 15 11.14 -9.87 2.05
CA ARG A 15 12.54 -9.91 1.63
C ARG A 15 12.68 -9.31 0.24
N GLY A 16 13.86 -8.75 -0.04
CA GLY A 16 14.21 -8.22 -1.34
C GLY A 16 13.57 -6.85 -1.63
N LYS A 17 13.78 -6.38 -2.87
CA LYS A 17 13.21 -5.15 -3.40
C LYS A 17 12.03 -5.51 -4.32
N SER A 18 11.01 -4.66 -4.38
CA SER A 18 9.94 -4.85 -5.35
C SER A 18 10.50 -4.68 -6.77
N CYS A 19 10.15 -5.59 -7.69
CA CYS A 19 10.49 -5.47 -9.11
C CYS A 19 9.39 -4.77 -9.92
N ARG A 20 8.18 -4.61 -9.36
CA ARG A 20 7.00 -4.08 -10.05
C ARG A 20 6.33 -2.98 -9.21
N GLY A 21 5.67 -2.03 -9.86
CA GLY A 21 4.98 -0.93 -9.18
C GLY A 21 5.90 0.18 -8.66
N ASN A 22 7.13 0.25 -9.16
CA ASN A 22 8.13 1.27 -8.74
C ASN A 22 8.18 2.48 -9.68
N ARG A 23 7.24 2.60 -10.62
CA ARG A 23 7.15 3.73 -11.56
C ARG A 23 5.78 4.38 -11.41
N ILE A 24 5.72 5.70 -11.66
CA ILE A 24 4.48 6.46 -11.65
C ILE A 24 3.74 6.16 -12.95
N CYS A 25 2.66 5.38 -12.87
CA CYS A 25 1.82 5.10 -14.03
C CYS A 25 0.72 6.16 -14.24
N PHE A 26 0.31 6.85 -13.17
CA PHE A 26 -0.77 7.83 -13.18
C PHE A 26 -0.42 9.04 -12.33
N GLY A 27 -0.90 10.22 -12.75
CA GLY A 27 -0.65 11.48 -12.05
C GLY A 27 0.77 12.02 -12.25
N ARG A 28 1.06 13.15 -11.59
CA ARG A 28 2.34 13.86 -11.71
C ARG A 28 3.27 13.64 -10.51
N TYR A 29 2.73 13.32 -9.34
CA TYR A 29 3.48 13.13 -8.10
C TYR A 29 3.06 11.83 -7.41
N ALA A 30 4.01 11.19 -6.72
CA ALA A 30 3.78 9.96 -5.97
C ALA A 30 4.65 9.89 -4.72
N LEU A 31 4.27 9.02 -3.78
CA LEU A 31 5.04 8.71 -2.57
C LEU A 31 5.62 7.30 -2.69
N GLN A 32 6.94 7.16 -2.56
CA GLN A 32 7.63 5.87 -2.64
C GLN A 32 8.06 5.40 -1.24
N ALA A 33 7.78 4.15 -0.91
CA ALA A 33 8.27 3.53 0.33
C ALA A 33 9.75 3.14 0.20
N LEU A 34 10.52 3.42 1.25
CA LEU A 34 11.94 3.07 1.35
C LEU A 34 12.19 1.78 2.16
N GLU A 35 11.29 1.48 3.09
CA GLU A 35 11.43 0.38 4.04
C GLU A 35 10.30 -0.65 3.88
N PRO A 36 10.57 -1.94 4.16
CA PRO A 36 9.55 -2.97 4.14
C PRO A 36 8.66 -2.89 5.40
N ALA A 37 7.36 -2.69 5.22
CA ALA A 37 6.39 -2.67 6.31
C ALA A 37 5.05 -3.31 5.92
N TRP A 38 4.35 -3.88 6.91
CA TRP A 38 2.96 -4.31 6.74
C TRP A 38 2.05 -3.09 6.91
N ILE A 39 1.34 -2.72 5.85
CA ILE A 39 0.40 -1.60 5.87
C ILE A 39 -1.05 -2.12 5.95
N THR A 40 -1.80 -1.59 6.90
CA THR A 40 -3.20 -1.96 7.14
C THR A 40 -4.17 -1.07 6.36
N ALA A 41 -5.38 -1.56 6.12
CA ALA A 41 -6.43 -0.79 5.43
C ALA A 41 -6.76 0.54 6.14
N ARG A 42 -6.70 0.56 7.48
CA ARG A 42 -6.96 1.76 8.29
C ARG A 42 -5.91 2.84 8.06
N GLN A 43 -4.63 2.46 7.93
CA GLN A 43 -3.54 3.39 7.65
C GLN A 43 -3.65 4.00 6.25
N ILE A 44 -4.01 3.19 5.25
CA ILE A 44 -4.23 3.66 3.87
C ILE A 44 -5.36 4.69 3.83
N GLU A 45 -6.48 4.39 4.50
CA GLU A 45 -7.64 5.30 4.52
C GLU A 45 -7.36 6.59 5.30
N ALA A 46 -6.58 6.52 6.39
CA ALA A 46 -6.13 7.71 7.10
C ALA A 46 -5.26 8.61 6.21
N GLY A 47 -4.28 8.03 5.50
CA GLY A 47 -3.42 8.76 4.57
C GLY A 47 -4.21 9.40 3.43
N ARG A 48 -5.14 8.65 2.81
CA ARG A 48 -6.02 9.16 1.74
C ARG A 48 -6.84 10.35 2.21
N ARG A 49 -7.50 10.24 3.38
CA ARG A 49 -8.28 11.34 3.96
C ARG A 49 -7.41 12.57 4.25
N GLY A 50 -6.18 12.36 4.76
CA GLY A 50 -5.23 13.43 5.00
C GLY A 50 -4.86 14.19 3.72
N ILE A 51 -4.47 13.46 2.67
CA ILE A 51 -4.12 14.03 1.37
C ILE A 51 -5.30 14.81 0.77
N THR A 52 -6.50 14.21 0.76
CA THR A 52 -7.69 14.87 0.20
C THR A 52 -8.14 16.10 1.00
N ARG A 53 -7.91 16.14 2.32
CA ARG A 53 -8.22 17.32 3.14
C ARG A 53 -7.24 18.47 2.92
N TYR A 54 -5.96 18.15 2.75
CA TYR A 54 -4.91 19.16 2.55
C TYR A 54 -4.89 19.72 1.12
N ALA A 55 -5.22 18.89 0.13
CA ALA A 55 -5.25 19.29 -1.28
C ALA A 55 -6.56 20.02 -1.69
N ARG A 56 -7.46 20.28 -0.75
CA ARG A 56 -8.62 21.15 -0.92
C ARG A 56 -8.23 22.57 -0.57
#